data_AF-A0A959PGL4-F1
#
_entry.id   AF-A0A959PGL4-F1
#
_cell.length_a   1.000
_cell.length_b   1.000
_cell.length_c   1.000
_cell.angle_alpha   90.00
_cell.angle_beta   90.00
_cell.angle_gamma   90.00
#
_symmetry.space_group_name_H-M   'P 1'
#
loop_
_entity.id
_entity.type
_entity.pdbx_description
1 polymer ?
#
loop_
_entity_poly.entity_id
_entity_poly.type
_entity_poly.pdbx_seq_one_letter_code
_entity_poly.pdbx_strand_id
1 'polypeptide(L)'
;MNPSKKSLLTNLKHDLPASLVVFLVAVPLCLGIALASGAPLFSGIIAGMVGGILVGAISGSPLGVSGPAAGLAVIVLGAINDLGSFEIFLLAVVLAGVIQILLGIARAGVIG
;
A
#
# COMPACT_ATOMS: atom_id res chain seq x y z
N MET A 1 12.76 -27.44 -6.66
CA MET A 1 12.36 -27.74 -5.27
C MET A 1 10.92 -27.29 -5.11
N ASN A 2 10.01 -28.25 -4.90
CA ASN A 2 8.56 -28.09 -5.05
C ASN A 2 8.00 -27.12 -3.98
N PRO A 3 7.27 -26.04 -4.32
CA PRO A 3 6.72 -25.13 -3.33
C PRO A 3 5.57 -25.87 -2.65
N SER A 4 5.87 -26.46 -1.49
CA SER A 4 4.87 -27.00 -0.58
C SER A 4 3.78 -25.95 -0.38
N LYS A 5 2.54 -26.31 -0.70
CA LYS A 5 1.33 -25.58 -0.33
C LYS A 5 1.31 -25.42 1.18
N LYS A 6 2.02 -24.42 1.72
CA LYS A 6 1.88 -24.04 3.13
C LYS A 6 0.45 -23.54 3.26
N SER A 7 -0.39 -24.35 3.88
CA SER A 7 -1.75 -23.97 4.24
C SER A 7 -1.71 -22.61 4.95
N LEU A 8 -2.60 -21.70 4.58
CA LEU A 8 -2.77 -20.39 5.24
C LEU A 8 -3.01 -20.54 6.75
N LEU A 9 -3.37 -21.75 7.19
CA LEU A 9 -3.71 -22.07 8.57
C LEU A 9 -2.51 -22.60 9.38
N THR A 10 -1.35 -22.84 8.76
CA THR A 10 -0.19 -23.43 9.46
C THR A 10 0.36 -22.51 10.54
N ASN A 11 0.34 -21.19 10.31
CA ASN A 11 0.89 -20.19 11.24
C ASN A 11 -0.19 -19.34 11.94
N LEU A 12 -1.46 -19.75 11.89
CA LEU A 12 -2.58 -18.94 12.38
C LEU A 12 -2.41 -18.47 13.84
N LYS A 13 -1.79 -19.29 14.69
CA LYS A 13 -1.49 -18.95 16.10
C LYS A 13 -0.56 -17.74 16.24
N HIS A 14 0.32 -17.50 15.27
CA HIS A 14 1.28 -16.39 15.26
C HIS A 14 0.78 -15.22 14.41
N ASP A 15 0.08 -15.52 13.30
CA ASP A 15 -0.40 -14.51 12.35
C ASP A 15 -1.58 -13.70 12.91
N LEU A 16 -2.42 -14.31 13.76
CA LEU A 16 -3.56 -13.61 14.37
C LEU A 16 -3.12 -12.49 15.35
N PRO A 17 -2.27 -12.74 16.37
CA PRO A 17 -1.79 -11.66 17.23
C PRO A 17 -0.94 -10.64 16.46
N ALA A 18 -0.12 -11.09 15.49
CA ALA A 18 0.66 -10.17 14.66
C ALA A 18 -0.21 -9.23 13.83
N SER A 19 -1.26 -9.76 13.16
CA SER A 19 -2.17 -8.94 12.35
C SER A 19 -2.96 -7.95 13.21
N LEU A 20 -3.34 -8.30 14.44
CA LEU A 20 -3.98 -7.37 15.36
C LEU A 20 -3.06 -6.19 15.73
N VAL A 21 -1.80 -6.47 16.07
CA VAL A 21 -0.81 -5.41 16.38
C VAL A 21 -0.57 -4.52 15.15
N VAL A 22 -0.39 -5.12 13.97
CA VAL A 22 -0.20 -4.36 12.73
C VAL A 22 -1.43 -3.53 12.40
N PHE A 23 -2.65 -4.04 12.59
CA PHE A 23 -3.88 -3.28 12.39
C PHE A 23 -3.95 -2.05 13.31
N LEU A 24 -3.67 -2.23 14.60
CA LEU A 24 -3.70 -1.15 15.59
C LEU A 24 -2.66 -0.05 15.29
N VAL A 25 -1.53 -0.39 14.68
CA VAL A 25 -0.51 0.59 14.24
C VAL A 25 -0.85 1.17 12.86
N ALA A 26 -1.44 0.38 11.96
CA ALA A 26 -1.73 0.80 10.59
C ALA A 26 -2.85 1.84 10.52
N VAL A 27 -3.90 1.72 11.34
CA VAL A 27 -5.01 2.69 11.38
C VAL A 27 -4.52 4.12 11.66
N PRO A 28 -3.79 4.41 12.76
CA PRO A 28 -3.29 5.77 13.01
C PRO A 28 -2.26 6.21 11.97
N LEU A 29 -1.43 5.30 11.45
CA LEU A 29 -0.47 5.62 10.40
C LEU A 29 -1.17 6.09 9.10
N CYS A 30 -2.20 5.37 8.66
CA CYS A 30 -2.97 5.74 7.46
C CYS A 30 -3.67 7.09 7.60
N LEU A 31 -4.26 7.36 8.78
CA LEU A 31 -4.89 8.65 9.08
C LEU A 31 -3.85 9.78 9.14
N GLY A 32 -2.72 9.53 9.79
CA GLY A 32 -1.63 10.51 9.92
C GLY A 32 -1.03 10.88 8.57
N ILE A 33 -0.79 9.90 7.69
CA ILE A 33 -0.27 10.16 6.34
C ILE A 33 -1.30 10.92 5.50
N ALA A 34 -2.59 10.55 5.54
CA ALA A 34 -3.62 11.28 4.82
C ALA A 34 -3.70 12.75 5.27
N LEU A 35 -3.67 12.97 6.59
CA LEU A 35 -3.67 14.32 7.19
C LEU A 35 -2.43 15.13 6.77
N ALA A 36 -1.25 14.52 6.84
CA ALA A 36 0.01 15.15 6.42
C ALA A 36 0.06 15.44 4.91
N SER A 37 -0.67 14.67 4.10
CA SER A 37 -0.76 14.82 2.65
C SER A 37 -1.78 15.89 2.22
N GLY A 38 -2.57 16.45 3.14
CA GLY A 38 -3.70 17.33 2.82
C GLY A 38 -4.86 16.60 2.12
N ALA A 39 -4.88 15.27 2.14
CA ALA A 39 -5.91 14.45 1.50
C ALA A 39 -7.05 14.12 2.48
N PRO A 40 -8.26 13.77 1.99
CA PRO A 40 -9.34 13.31 2.86
C PRO A 40 -8.91 12.10 3.69
N LEU A 41 -9.14 12.11 5.00
CA LEU A 41 -8.73 11.03 5.91
C LEU A 41 -9.19 9.64 5.46
N PHE A 42 -10.39 9.56 4.87
CA PHE A 42 -10.95 8.32 4.37
C PHE A 42 -10.13 7.72 3.22
N SER A 43 -9.45 8.54 2.40
CA SER A 43 -8.62 8.04 1.30
C SER A 43 -7.42 7.24 1.81
N GLY A 44 -6.81 7.66 2.93
CA GLY A 44 -5.70 6.93 3.56
C GLY A 44 -6.12 5.55 4.07
N ILE A 45 -7.30 5.47 4.70
CA ILE A 45 -7.86 4.19 5.17
C ILE A 45 -8.19 3.27 3.99
N ILE A 46 -8.84 3.79 2.93
CA ILE A 46 -9.14 3.00 1.73
C ILE A 46 -7.83 2.51 1.09
N ALA A 47 -6.84 3.40 0.92
CA ALA A 47 -5.56 3.04 0.32
C ALA A 47 -4.84 1.95 1.12
N GLY A 48 -4.87 2.03 2.47
CA GLY A 48 -4.33 0.98 3.35
C GLY A 48 -5.07 -0.35 3.20
N MET A 49 -6.39 -0.31 3.19
CA MET A 49 -7.22 -1.52 3.06
C MET A 49 -7.04 -2.20 1.70
N VAL A 50 -7.17 -1.43 0.61
CA VAL A 50 -7.05 -1.94 -0.76
C VAL A 50 -5.62 -2.40 -1.04
N GLY A 51 -4.62 -1.63 -0.62
CA GLY A 51 -3.20 -2.00 -0.74
C GLY A 51 -2.88 -3.28 0.02
N GLY A 52 -3.32 -3.39 1.28
CA GLY A 52 -3.09 -4.57 2.11
C GLY A 52 -3.73 -5.84 1.54
N ILE A 53 -4.97 -5.76 1.06
CA ILE A 53 -5.68 -6.92 0.49
C ILE A 53 -5.09 -7.34 -0.86
N LEU A 54 -4.97 -6.41 -1.80
CA LEU A 54 -4.53 -6.73 -3.17
C LEU A 54 -3.05 -7.10 -3.22
N VAL A 55 -2.19 -6.29 -2.62
CA VAL A 55 -0.75 -6.56 -2.63
C VAL A 55 -0.43 -7.76 -1.75
N GLY A 56 -1.08 -7.92 -0.59
CA GLY A 56 -0.91 -9.10 0.26
C GLY A 56 -1.25 -10.41 -0.47
N ALA A 57 -2.26 -10.41 -1.33
CA ALA A 57 -2.63 -11.58 -2.13
C ALA A 57 -1.66 -11.88 -3.29
N ILE A 58 -1.05 -10.86 -3.89
CA ILE A 58 -0.27 -11.00 -5.15
C ILE A 58 1.26 -11.02 -4.91
N SER A 59 1.75 -10.34 -3.87
CA SER A 59 3.17 -10.04 -3.64
C SER A 59 4.07 -11.26 -3.45
N GLY A 60 3.55 -12.35 -2.88
CA GLY A 60 4.36 -13.52 -2.50
C GLY A 60 5.30 -13.28 -1.31
N SER A 61 5.29 -12.08 -0.72
CA SER A 61 6.05 -11.75 0.51
C SER A 61 5.28 -12.17 1.77
N PRO A 62 5.78 -13.15 2.57
CA PRO A 62 5.04 -13.67 3.73
C PRO A 62 4.86 -12.68 4.89
N LEU A 63 5.71 -11.65 4.97
CA LEU A 63 5.73 -10.67 6.06
C LEU A 63 5.46 -9.23 5.55
N GLY A 64 5.19 -9.07 4.25
CA GLY A 64 4.97 -7.78 3.64
C GLY A 64 3.64 -7.16 4.07
N VAL A 65 3.68 -5.89 4.48
CA VAL A 65 2.50 -5.07 4.74
C VAL A 65 2.46 -3.96 3.69
N SER A 66 1.27 -3.65 3.16
CA SER A 66 1.11 -2.67 2.09
C SER A 66 0.05 -1.64 2.46
N GLY A 67 0.34 -0.38 2.15
CA GLY A 67 -0.49 0.78 2.47
C GLY A 67 0.26 2.08 2.18
N PRO A 68 -0.28 3.24 2.59
CA PRO A 68 0.40 4.53 2.44
C PRO A 68 1.75 4.52 3.16
N ALA A 69 2.83 4.81 2.43
CA ALA A 69 4.18 4.89 3.00
C ALA A 69 4.44 6.28 3.58
N ALA A 70 5.19 6.36 4.70
CA ALA A 70 5.49 7.63 5.36
C ALA A 70 6.14 8.67 4.42
N GLY A 71 7.03 8.22 3.52
CA GLY A 71 7.69 9.07 2.53
C GLY A 71 6.75 9.64 1.45
N LEU A 72 5.55 9.07 1.28
CA LEU A 72 4.58 9.58 0.31
C LEU A 72 3.87 10.84 0.79
N ALA A 73 3.87 11.16 2.09
CA ALA A 73 3.09 12.28 2.61
C ALA A 73 3.45 13.62 1.92
N VAL A 74 4.74 13.92 1.82
CA VAL A 74 5.23 15.16 1.19
C VAL A 74 5.04 15.12 -0.33
N ILE A 75 5.21 13.95 -0.96
CA ILE A 75 5.04 13.77 -2.41
C ILE A 75 3.58 14.00 -2.81
N VAL A 76 2.63 13.42 -2.05
CA VAL A 76 1.20 13.58 -2.30
C VAL A 76 0.76 15.01 -2.03
N LEU A 77 1.22 15.63 -0.94
CA LEU A 77 0.92 17.04 -0.66
C LEU A 77 1.41 17.95 -1.81
N GLY A 78 2.65 17.78 -2.25
CA GLY A 78 3.21 18.51 -3.38
C GLY A 78 2.40 18.30 -4.65
N ALA A 79 2.10 17.04 -4.99
CA ALA A 79 1.34 16.71 -6.19
C ALA A 79 -0.09 17.27 -6.17
N ILE A 80 -0.79 17.23 -5.03
CA ILE A 80 -2.14 17.83 -4.91
C ILE A 80 -2.07 19.34 -5.12
N ASN A 81 -1.06 20.02 -4.55
CA ASN A 81 -0.88 21.45 -4.72
C ASN A 81 -0.53 21.83 -6.16
N ASP A 82 0.36 21.07 -6.80
CA ASP A 82 0.80 21.32 -8.19
C ASP A 82 -0.33 21.05 -9.20
N LEU A 83 -1.14 20.01 -8.98
CA LEU A 83 -2.28 19.68 -9.84
C LEU A 83 -3.53 20.53 -9.52
N GLY A 84 -3.59 21.14 -8.33
CA GLY A 84 -4.68 22.01 -7.89
C GLY A 84 -5.99 21.32 -7.53
N SER A 85 -6.10 20.00 -7.69
CA SER A 85 -7.29 19.21 -7.34
C SER A 85 -6.92 17.77 -6.94
N PHE A 86 -7.59 17.27 -5.91
CA PHE A 86 -7.43 15.89 -5.44
C PHE A 86 -7.91 14.87 -6.48
N GLU A 87 -8.95 15.18 -7.25
CA GLU A 87 -9.49 14.32 -8.31
C GLU A 87 -8.48 14.13 -9.46
N ILE A 88 -7.79 15.21 -9.85
CA ILE A 88 -6.72 15.14 -10.86
C ILE A 88 -5.55 14.32 -10.31
N PHE A 89 -5.22 14.47 -9.02
CA PHE A 89 -4.22 13.64 -8.35
C PHE A 89 -4.61 12.15 -8.38
N LEU A 90 -5.87 11.80 -8.10
CA LEU A 90 -6.33 10.41 -8.17
C LEU A 90 -6.17 9.82 -9.59
N LEU A 91 -6.47 10.60 -10.63
CA LEU A 91 -6.21 10.18 -12.01
C LEU A 91 -4.71 9.94 -12.24
N ALA A 92 -3.85 10.85 -11.78
CA ALA A 92 -2.40 10.69 -11.88
C ALA A 92 -1.91 9.43 -11.14
N VAL A 93 -2.49 9.09 -9.99
CA VAL A 93 -2.19 7.86 -9.24
C VAL A 93 -2.60 6.62 -10.05
N VAL A 94 -3.75 6.63 -10.72
CA VAL A 94 -4.16 5.52 -11.61
C VAL A 94 -3.16 5.35 -12.75
N LEU A 95 -2.74 6.45 -13.39
CA LEU A 95 -1.73 6.42 -14.45
C LEU A 95 -0.38 5.89 -13.92
N ALA A 96 0.05 6.35 -12.75
CA ALA A 96 1.26 5.85 -12.09
C ALA A 96 1.16 4.35 -11.81
N GLY A 97 0.00 3.85 -11.38
CA GLY A 97 -0.26 2.42 -11.19
C GLY A 97 -0.16 1.61 -12.49
N VAL A 98 -0.69 2.12 -13.60
CA VAL A 98 -0.51 1.49 -14.92
C VAL A 98 0.97 1.43 -15.30
N ILE A 99 1.71 2.52 -15.10
CA ILE A 99 3.16 2.55 -15.34
C ILE A 99 3.88 1.53 -14.45
N GLN A 100 3.53 1.43 -13.16
CA GLN A 100 4.10 0.45 -12.24
C GLN A 100 3.84 -0.99 -12.70
N ILE A 101 2.64 -1.30 -13.22
CA ILE A 101 2.32 -2.63 -13.77
C ILE A 101 3.21 -2.92 -15.00
N LEU A 102 3.34 -1.97 -15.92
CA LEU A 102 4.18 -2.13 -17.11
C LEU A 102 5.66 -2.35 -16.73
N LEU A 103 6.18 -1.59 -15.78
CA LEU A 103 7.53 -1.77 -15.25
C LEU A 103 7.71 -3.12 -14.54
N GLY A 104 6.68 -3.58 -13.82
CA GLY A 104 6.64 -4.91 -13.21
C GLY A 104 6.73 -6.04 -14.24
N ILE A 105 5.99 -5.93 -15.35
CA ILE A 105 6.03 -6.88 -16.47
C ILE A 105 7.40 -6.87 -17.16
N ALA A 106 7.97 -5.67 -17.36
CA ALA A 106 9.32 -5.51 -17.90
C ALA A 106 10.43 -5.97 -16.93
N ARG A 107 10.07 -6.38 -15.70
CA ARG A 107 10.98 -6.76 -14.61
C ARG A 107 12.00 -5.68 -14.28
N ALA A 108 11.63 -4.41 -14.44
CA ALA A 108 12.51 -3.27 -14.17
C ALA A 108 12.86 -3.08 -12.67
N GLY A 109 12.21 -3.83 -11.77
CA GLY A 109 12.47 -3.77 -10.33
C GLY A 109 13.84 -4.31 -9.88
N VAL A 110 14.62 -4.95 -10.77
CA VAL A 110 16.02 -5.33 -10.47
C VAL A 110 17.02 -4.18 -10.67
N ILE A 111 16.56 -3.08 -11.28
CA ILE A 111 17.37 -1.89 -11.51
C ILE A 111 17.10 -0.97 -10.33
N GLY A 112 17.93 -1.08 -9.29
CA GLY A 112 17.82 -0.33 -8.03
C GLY A 112 19.16 -0.20 -7.35
#